data_AF-A0A1G0RG06-F1
#
_entry.id   AF-A0A1G0RG06-F1
#
_cell.length_a   1.000
_cell.length_b   1.000
_cell.length_c   1.000
_cell.angle_alpha   90.00
_cell.angle_beta   90.00
_cell.angle_gamma   90.00
#
_symmetry.space_group_name_H-M   'P 1'
#
loop_
_entity.id
_entity.type
_entity.pdbx_description
1 polymer ?
#
loop_
_entity_poly.entity_id
_entity_poly.type
_entity_poly.pdbx_seq_one_letter_code
_entity_poly.pdbx_strand_id
1 'polypeptide(L)'
;MEIIDEFIVNFLKLADKYNKQAELKNSFSYYKVNYLASIRTPLGDSFSETDKILGYHCNLDIIFEPISEEAEVLNSSISFIFNEKKIMNIVYHENYNHLKRKDIDITKKNLDDFNKELELFCKKCIPVDENSS
;
A
#
# COMPACT_ATOMS: atom_id res chain seq x y z
N MET A 1 15.03 -11.87 -12.45
CA MET A 1 14.60 -12.45 -11.16
C MET A 1 14.97 -11.51 -10.02
N GLU A 2 16.25 -11.19 -9.81
CA GLU A 2 16.71 -10.34 -8.69
C GLU A 2 15.95 -9.03 -8.47
N ILE A 3 15.63 -8.29 -9.54
CA ILE A 3 14.95 -7.00 -9.41
C ILE A 3 13.49 -7.10 -8.95
N ILE A 4 12.83 -8.21 -9.28
CA ILE A 4 11.44 -8.47 -8.87
C ILE A 4 11.44 -8.88 -7.39
N ASP A 5 12.37 -9.75 -7.02
CA ASP A 5 12.53 -10.17 -5.62
C ASP A 5 12.87 -8.97 -4.73
N GLU A 6 13.76 -8.09 -5.18
CA GLU A 6 14.08 -6.83 -4.50
C GLU A 6 12.84 -5.92 -4.36
N PHE A 7 12.05 -5.77 -5.42
CA PHE A 7 10.82 -4.98 -5.38
C PHE A 7 9.81 -5.55 -4.37
N ILE A 8 9.57 -6.86 -4.38
CA ILE A 8 8.67 -7.54 -3.45
C ILE A 8 9.12 -7.34 -2.00
N VAL A 9 10.42 -7.53 -1.74
CA VAL A 9 11.00 -7.36 -0.40
C VAL A 9 10.84 -5.91 0.05
N ASN A 10 11.08 -4.95 -0.83
CA ASN A 10 10.91 -3.52 -0.52
C ASN A 10 9.45 -3.17 -0.25
N PHE A 11 8.51 -3.71 -1.03
CA PHE A 11 7.07 -3.53 -0.81
C PHE A 11 6.63 -4.05 0.56
N LEU A 12 7.04 -5.27 0.94
CA LEU A 12 6.69 -5.84 2.24
C LEU A 12 7.33 -5.07 3.41
N LYS A 13 8.59 -4.63 3.24
CA LYS A 13 9.29 -3.79 4.24
C LYS A 13 8.69 -2.40 4.38
N LEU A 14 7.97 -1.92 3.38
CA LEU A 14 7.36 -0.59 3.40
C LEU A 14 6.40 -0.45 4.58
N ALA A 15 5.51 -1.43 4.77
CA ALA A 15 4.53 -1.41 5.87
C ALA A 15 5.22 -1.37 7.25
N ASP A 16 6.18 -2.27 7.49
CA ASP A 16 6.95 -2.31 8.75
C ASP A 16 7.71 -0.99 9.01
N LYS A 17 8.35 -0.43 7.97
CA LYS A 17 9.05 0.86 8.05
C LYS A 17 8.11 1.98 8.51
N TYR A 18 6.90 2.06 7.94
CA TYR A 18 5.96 3.13 8.28
C TYR A 18 5.20 2.89 9.58
N ASN A 19 4.93 1.64 9.97
CA ASN A 19 4.44 1.32 11.32
C ASN A 19 5.38 1.83 12.40
N LYS A 20 6.69 1.55 12.27
CA LYS A 20 7.70 2.06 13.21
C LYS A 20 7.74 3.59 13.26
N GLN A 21 7.56 4.26 12.13
CA GLN A 21 7.50 5.72 12.10
C GLN A 21 6.22 6.28 12.73
N ALA A 22 5.08 5.63 12.51
CA ALA A 22 3.81 6.01 13.11
C ALA A 22 3.84 5.82 14.62
N GLU A 23 4.38 4.70 15.12
CA GLU A 23 4.56 4.46 16.57
C GLU A 23 5.35 5.56 17.26
N LEU A 24 6.44 6.06 16.64
CA LEU A 24 7.24 7.16 17.17
C LEU A 24 6.48 8.50 17.26
N LYS A 25 5.41 8.66 16.48
CA LYS A 25 4.59 9.89 16.40
C LYS A 25 3.24 9.77 17.10
N ASN A 26 2.79 8.55 17.40
CA ASN A 26 1.45 8.25 17.93
C ASN A 26 1.19 8.77 19.35
N SER A 27 2.18 9.32 20.04
CA SER A 27 2.03 9.83 21.41
C SER A 27 1.05 11.01 21.54
N PHE A 28 0.70 11.70 20.44
CA PHE A 28 -0.17 12.89 20.47
C PHE A 28 -1.26 12.93 19.38
N SER A 29 -1.40 11.87 18.57
CA SER A 29 -2.36 11.83 17.46
C SER A 29 -3.74 11.31 17.88
N TYR A 30 -4.81 11.89 17.34
CA TYR A 30 -6.19 11.41 17.50
C TYR A 30 -6.44 10.07 16.80
N TYR A 31 -5.69 9.79 15.73
CA TYR A 31 -5.74 8.53 14.98
C TYR A 31 -4.44 7.76 15.16
N LYS A 32 -4.54 6.47 15.49
CA LYS A 32 -3.44 5.51 15.36
C LYS A 32 -3.43 4.99 13.93
N VAL A 33 -2.27 5.03 13.29
CA VAL A 33 -2.14 4.58 11.90
C VAL A 33 -1.41 3.25 11.84
N ASN A 34 -2.02 2.29 11.16
CA ASN A 34 -1.48 0.95 10.92
C ASN A 34 -1.35 0.70 9.42
N TYR A 35 -0.19 0.19 9.01
CA TYR A 35 0.15 -0.14 7.63
C TYR A 35 0.24 -1.67 7.48
N LEU A 36 -0.46 -2.23 6.50
CA LEU A 36 -0.52 -3.67 6.26
C LEU A 36 -0.24 -3.96 4.79
N ALA A 37 0.91 -4.58 4.50
CA ALA A 37 1.22 -5.09 3.17
C ALA A 37 0.88 -6.58 3.08
N SER A 38 0.21 -6.98 2.00
CA SER A 38 -0.08 -8.37 1.70
C SER A 38 0.19 -8.68 0.23
N ILE A 39 0.63 -9.90 -0.02
CA ILE A 39 0.82 -10.44 -1.36
C ILE A 39 0.09 -11.77 -1.40
N ARG A 40 -0.74 -11.95 -2.42
CA ARG A 40 -1.44 -13.19 -2.69
C ARG A 40 -1.07 -13.67 -4.08
N THR A 41 -0.79 -14.96 -4.20
CA THR A 41 -0.69 -15.63 -5.50
C THR A 41 -2.06 -16.23 -5.82
N PRO A 42 -2.50 -16.23 -7.09
CA PRO A 42 -3.57 -17.09 -7.50
C PRO A 42 -3.00 -18.52 -7.48
N LEU A 43 -3.22 -19.26 -6.40
CA LEU A 43 -2.89 -20.68 -6.29
C LEU A 43 -4.08 -21.45 -5.71
N GLY A 44 -4.65 -22.38 -6.51
CA GLY A 44 -5.50 -23.48 -6.04
C GLY A 44 -7.03 -23.29 -6.15
N ASP A 45 -7.77 -24.27 -5.62
CA ASP A 45 -9.24 -24.51 -5.68
C ASP A 45 -10.14 -23.31 -5.26
N SER A 46 -9.55 -22.21 -4.83
CA SER A 46 -10.16 -20.92 -4.52
C SER A 46 -9.99 -19.89 -5.65
N PHE A 47 -9.75 -20.36 -6.89
CA PHE A 47 -9.84 -19.53 -8.09
C PHE A 47 -11.28 -19.02 -8.23
N SER A 48 -11.53 -17.77 -7.82
CA SER A 48 -12.79 -17.12 -8.12
C SER A 48 -12.80 -16.78 -9.62
N GLU A 49 -13.91 -16.99 -10.33
CA GLU A 49 -14.05 -16.56 -11.74
C GLU A 49 -13.84 -15.04 -11.93
N THR A 50 -13.72 -14.28 -10.84
CA THR A 50 -13.43 -12.84 -10.81
C THR A 50 -11.94 -12.50 -10.91
N ASP A 51 -11.01 -13.42 -10.57
CA ASP A 51 -9.55 -13.19 -10.65
C ASP A 51 -9.03 -13.47 -12.07
N LYS A 52 -9.46 -12.65 -13.03
CA LYS A 52 -9.20 -12.83 -14.47
C LYS A 52 -7.73 -12.67 -14.89
N ILE A 53 -6.82 -12.33 -13.98
CA ILE A 53 -5.47 -11.86 -14.30
C ILE A 53 -4.42 -12.61 -13.48
N LEU A 54 -3.52 -13.29 -14.21
CA LEU A 54 -2.37 -13.99 -13.66
C LEU A 54 -1.29 -13.01 -13.20
N GLY A 55 -0.84 -13.18 -11.96
CA GLY A 55 0.23 -12.40 -11.35
C GLY A 55 0.13 -12.46 -9.83
N TYR A 56 1.04 -11.82 -9.14
CA TYR A 56 0.98 -11.61 -7.70
C TYR A 56 0.11 -10.39 -7.42
N HIS A 57 -0.93 -10.59 -6.60
CA HIS A 57 -1.84 -9.54 -6.18
C HIS A 57 -1.30 -8.92 -4.91
N CYS A 58 -0.88 -7.67 -5.01
CA CYS A 58 -0.37 -6.90 -3.89
C CYS A 58 -1.44 -5.96 -3.38
N ASN A 59 -1.54 -5.84 -2.06
CA ASN A 59 -2.36 -4.84 -1.42
C ASN A 59 -1.59 -4.22 -0.26
N LEU A 60 -1.61 -2.90 -0.17
CA LEU A 60 -1.11 -2.14 0.97
C LEU A 60 -2.26 -1.33 1.52
N ASP A 61 -2.73 -1.71 2.71
CA ASP A 61 -3.75 -1.00 3.47
C ASP A 61 -3.11 -0.08 4.50
N ILE A 62 -3.74 1.08 4.70
CA ILE A 62 -3.40 2.06 5.70
C ILE A 62 -4.68 2.39 6.46
N ILE A 63 -4.72 2.00 7.73
CA ILE A 63 -5.89 2.06 8.58
C ILE A 63 -5.65 3.14 9.62
N PHE A 64 -6.60 4.07 9.75
CA PHE A 64 -6.59 5.12 10.75
C PHE A 64 -7.66 4.78 11.80
N GLU A 65 -7.20 4.26 12.93
CA GLU A 65 -8.06 3.91 14.06
C GLU A 65 -8.20 5.11 14.99
N PRO A 66 -9.41 5.68 15.14
CA PRO A 66 -9.61 6.79 16.07
C PRO A 66 -9.48 6.31 17.51
N ILE A 67 -9.02 7.19 18.39
CA ILE A 67 -9.05 6.96 19.84
C ILE A 67 -10.50 7.04 20.38
N SER A 68 -11.35 7.83 19.74
CA SER A 68 -12.77 7.94 20.09
C SER A 68 -13.58 6.82 19.44
N GLU A 69 -14.42 6.15 20.22
CA GLU A 69 -15.37 5.13 19.72
C GLU A 69 -16.48 5.72 18.83
N GLU A 70 -16.67 7.04 18.85
CA GLU A 70 -17.70 7.74 18.06
C GLU A 70 -17.19 8.21 16.68
N ALA A 71 -15.88 8.06 16.40
CA ALA A 71 -15.29 8.48 15.13
C ALA A 71 -15.17 7.32 14.14
N GLU A 72 -15.24 7.64 12.85
CA GLU A 72 -15.15 6.67 11.76
C GLU A 72 -13.71 6.16 11.59
N VAL A 73 -13.55 4.86 11.33
CA VAL A 73 -12.28 4.29 10.89
C VAL A 73 -12.06 4.70 9.44
N LEU A 74 -10.99 5.44 9.18
CA LEU A 74 -10.62 5.82 7.82
C LEU A 74 -9.65 4.81 7.24
N ASN A 75 -9.74 4.57 5.93
CA ASN A 75 -8.84 3.68 5.24
C ASN A 75 -8.38 4.26 3.90
N SER A 76 -7.10 4.07 3.64
CA SER A 76 -6.50 4.28 2.33
C SER A 76 -5.82 2.98 1.93
N SER A 77 -5.86 2.62 0.66
CA SER A 77 -5.16 1.44 0.17
C SER A 77 -4.63 1.63 -1.23
N ILE A 78 -3.64 0.82 -1.58
CA ILE A 78 -3.24 0.62 -2.97
C ILE A 78 -3.21 -0.87 -3.26
N SER A 79 -3.92 -1.25 -4.32
CA SER A 79 -3.89 -2.59 -4.88
C SER A 79 -3.27 -2.57 -6.27
N PHE A 80 -2.51 -3.61 -6.59
CA PHE A 80 -1.96 -3.81 -7.92
C PHE A 80 -1.62 -5.28 -8.15
N ILE A 81 -1.60 -5.69 -9.41
CA ILE A 81 -1.15 -7.02 -9.82
C ILE A 81 0.20 -6.87 -10.49
N PHE A 82 1.21 -7.63 -10.09
CA PHE A 82 2.47 -7.64 -10.82
C PHE A 82 2.77 -9.04 -11.36
N ASN A 83 3.36 -9.09 -12.55
CA ASN A 83 3.93 -10.31 -13.12
C ASN A 83 5.34 -10.00 -13.68
N GLU A 84 5.94 -10.97 -14.37
CA GLU A 84 7.30 -10.83 -14.88
C GLU A 84 7.50 -9.66 -15.86
N LYS A 85 6.41 -9.15 -16.47
CA LYS A 85 6.47 -8.14 -17.52
C LYS A 85 5.94 -6.79 -17.07
N LYS A 86 4.91 -6.76 -16.23
CA LYS A 86 4.19 -5.52 -15.89
C LYS A 86 3.66 -5.50 -14.46
N ILE A 87 3.50 -4.28 -13.94
CA ILE A 87 2.55 -3.95 -12.87
C ILE A 87 1.29 -3.43 -13.54
N MET A 88 0.14 -3.98 -13.20
CA MET A 88 -1.15 -3.68 -13.82
C MET A 88 -2.24 -3.54 -12.78
N ASN A 89 -3.39 -3.01 -13.21
CA ASN A 89 -4.54 -2.77 -12.32
C ASN A 89 -4.15 -2.03 -11.03
N ILE A 90 -3.29 -1.03 -11.17
CA ILE A 90 -2.88 -0.19 -10.04
C ILE A 90 -4.06 0.70 -9.69
N VAL A 91 -4.62 0.51 -8.49
CA VAL A 91 -5.76 1.28 -7.98
C VAL A 91 -5.42 1.79 -6.59
N TYR A 92 -5.45 3.11 -6.43
CA TYR A 92 -5.40 3.77 -5.14
C TYR A 92 -6.83 4.03 -4.67
N HIS A 93 -7.10 3.70 -3.41
CA HIS A 93 -8.31 4.06 -2.68
C HIS A 93 -7.91 5.02 -1.56
N GLU A 94 -8.53 6.19 -1.50
CA GLU A 94 -8.35 7.15 -0.41
C GLU A 94 -9.75 7.56 0.03
N ASN A 95 -10.23 6.98 1.15
CA ASN A 95 -11.62 7.12 1.61
C ASN A 95 -12.62 6.75 0.49
N TYR A 96 -13.47 7.69 0.09
CA TYR A 96 -14.50 7.51 -0.94
C TYR A 96 -13.99 7.68 -2.39
N ASN A 97 -12.70 8.00 -2.58
CA ASN A 97 -12.12 8.25 -3.89
C ASN A 97 -11.31 7.03 -4.39
N HIS A 98 -11.36 6.79 -5.71
CA HIS A 98 -10.52 5.79 -6.37
C HIS A 98 -9.77 6.39 -7.55
N LEU A 99 -8.47 6.10 -7.65
CA LEU A 99 -7.62 6.52 -8.76
C LEU A 99 -6.99 5.29 -9.41
N LYS A 100 -7.39 5.01 -10.66
CA LYS A 100 -6.78 3.97 -11.48
C LYS A 100 -5.61 4.52 -12.29
N ARG A 101 -4.49 3.81 -12.25
CA ARG A 101 -3.27 4.18 -12.97
C ARG A 101 -3.05 3.26 -14.18
N LYS A 102 -2.18 3.71 -15.09
CA LYS A 102 -1.76 2.92 -16.25
C LYS A 102 -0.82 1.81 -15.81
N ASP A 103 -0.81 0.73 -16.59
CA ASP A 103 0.14 -0.36 -16.42
C ASP A 103 1.57 0.15 -16.61
N ILE A 104 2.50 -0.47 -15.89
CA ILE A 104 3.91 -0.11 -15.82
C ILE A 104 4.74 -1.31 -16.27
N ASP A 105 5.63 -1.13 -17.25
CA ASP A 105 6.57 -2.18 -17.64
C ASP A 105 7.66 -2.39 -16.58
N ILE A 106 8.08 -3.64 -16.37
CA ILE A 106 9.10 -4.01 -15.39
C ILE A 106 10.49 -3.60 -15.91
N THR A 107 10.91 -2.40 -15.51
CA THR A 107 12.27 -1.89 -15.70
C THR A 107 12.75 -1.31 -14.37
N LYS A 108 14.07 -1.26 -14.15
CA LYS A 108 14.63 -0.72 -12.90
C LYS A 108 14.13 0.69 -12.59
N LYS A 109 14.19 1.58 -13.58
CA LYS A 109 13.72 2.96 -13.44
C LYS A 109 12.24 3.01 -13.03
N ASN A 110 11.38 2.25 -13.72
CA ASN A 110 9.95 2.26 -13.43
C ASN A 110 9.63 1.70 -12.03
N LEU A 111 10.35 0.66 -11.60
CA LEU A 111 10.21 0.10 -10.26
C LEU A 111 10.69 1.06 -9.18
N ASP A 112 11.81 1.75 -9.41
CA ASP A 112 12.31 2.78 -8.50
C ASP A 112 11.33 3.95 -8.38
N ASP A 113 10.77 4.39 -9.51
CA ASP A 113 9.78 5.46 -9.53
C ASP A 113 8.48 5.03 -8.85
N PHE A 114 7.99 3.81 -9.10
CA PHE A 114 6.81 3.27 -8.43
C PHE A 114 7.03 3.07 -6.93
N ASN A 115 8.21 2.61 -6.50
CA ASN A 115 8.56 2.54 -5.07
C ASN A 115 8.53 3.92 -4.40
N LYS A 116 9.00 4.98 -5.06
CA LYS A 116 8.88 6.34 -4.54
C LYS A 116 7.42 6.78 -4.45
N GLU A 117 6.58 6.42 -5.42
CA GLU A 117 5.14 6.70 -5.37
C GLU A 117 4.49 6.01 -4.17
N LEU A 118 4.82 4.74 -3.90
CA LEU A 118 4.36 4.00 -2.72
C LEU A 118 4.85 4.65 -1.42
N GLU A 119 6.11 5.07 -1.35
CA GLU A 119 6.63 5.79 -0.18
C GLU A 119 5.92 7.12 0.06
N LEU A 120 5.63 7.87 -0.99
CA LEU A 120 4.90 9.13 -0.89
C LEU A 120 3.45 8.90 -0.43
N PHE A 121 2.81 7.84 -0.93
CA PHE A 121 1.47 7.43 -0.48
C PHE A 121 1.45 7.14 1.02
N CYS A 122 2.41 6.35 1.53
CA CYS A 122 2.51 6.08 2.96
C CYS A 122 2.78 7.34 3.80
N LYS A 123 3.70 8.22 3.35
CA LYS A 123 4.06 9.44 4.06
C LYS A 123 2.90 10.41 4.24
N LYS A 124 2.07 10.58 3.20
CA LYS A 124 0.87 11.43 3.27
C LYS A 124 -0.11 10.96 4.35
N CYS A 125 -0.09 9.67 4.65
CA CYS A 125 -0.96 9.05 5.64
C CYS A 125 -0.38 9.05 7.06
N ILE A 126 0.81 9.60 7.28
CA ILE A 126 1.34 9.78 8.64
C ILE A 126 0.62 11.00 9.25
N PRO A 127 0.05 10.89 10.46
CA PRO A 127 -0.53 12.04 11.14
C PRO A 127 0.53 13.14 11.29
N VAL A 128 0.17 14.35 10.87
CA VAL A 128 1.00 15.54 11.08
C VAL A 128 0.41 16.26 12.28
N ASP A 129 1.25 16.62 13.25
CA ASP A 129 0.82 17.44 14.39
C ASP A 129 0.31 18.79 13.85
N GLU A 130 -1.01 19.00 13.84
CA GLU A 130 -1.60 20.30 13.48
C GLU A 130 -1.30 21.41 14.51
N ASN A 131 -0.57 21.10 15.59
CA ASN A 131 -0.20 22.06 16.64
C ASN A 131 1.27 22.48 16.64
N SER A 132 2.00 22.31 15.54
CA SER A 132 3.33 22.92 15.37
C SER A 132 3.19 24.28 14.67
N SER A 133 2.62 25.27 15.37
CA SER A 133 2.60 26.69 14.95
C SER A 133 2.89 27.59 16.14
#